data_AF-A0A940I7U1-F1
#
_entry.id   AF-A0A940I7U1-F1
#
_cell.length_a   1.000
_cell.length_b   1.000
_cell.length_c   1.000
_cell.angle_alpha   90.00
_cell.angle_beta   90.00
_cell.angle_gamma   90.00
#
_symmetry.space_group_name_H-M   'P 1'
#
loop_
_entity.id
_entity.type
_entity.pdbx_description
1 polymer ?
#
loop_
_entity_poly.entity_id
_entity_poly.type
_entity_poly.pdbx_seq_one_letter_code
_entity_poly.pdbx_strand_id
1 'polypeptide(L)'
;MSFFQDMFVFEFLKNAFFASILVSILTALFSTVVVLRKIEFIGDGAAHASFGGLALGFLIGISSTLVAAISAVAFAITISYFSQKRRVSENSMIGILLPLSMALGVIFLSFVKGYTPDVMSYLFGNILLVSKADVVLLLILVVIAVLFFSLFHREIVYYSFDEKMAKHFGVNTGFIHYSVLIGISLSIVASVKIAGIILVTAFLVTPAATAKLMAKTFKGMVTFAIGLSIGASFCGMILAYYLNIPPGSAIVVALFVEFLVIYSFTKSKKA
;
A
#
# COMPACT_ATOMS: atom_id res chain seq x y z
N MET A 1 21.64 5.90 -24.38
CA MET A 1 20.93 6.88 -23.55
C MET A 1 20.98 6.39 -22.11
N SER A 2 21.36 7.24 -21.16
CA SER A 2 21.36 6.84 -19.75
C SER A 2 19.99 7.13 -19.14
N PHE A 3 19.48 6.23 -18.30
CA PHE A 3 18.20 6.39 -17.59
C PHE A 3 17.98 7.80 -17.01
N PHE A 4 19.04 8.39 -16.45
CA PHE A 4 18.99 9.74 -15.88
C PHE A 4 18.77 10.84 -16.91
N GLN A 5 19.36 10.74 -18.11
CA GLN A 5 19.15 11.70 -19.19
C GLN A 5 17.70 11.66 -19.68
N ASP A 6 17.18 10.44 -19.88
CA ASP A 6 15.81 10.23 -20.34
C ASP A 6 14.77 10.69 -19.32
N MET A 7 15.08 10.64 -18.03
CA MET A 7 14.20 11.15 -16.98
C MET A 7 14.05 12.69 -17.02
N PHE A 8 15.04 13.42 -17.55
CA PHE A 8 14.92 14.86 -17.76
C PHE A 8 14.16 15.22 -19.05
N VAL A 9 14.17 14.32 -20.03
CA VAL A 9 13.50 14.52 -21.33
C VAL A 9 12.04 14.10 -21.29
N PHE A 10 11.74 12.95 -20.67
CA PHE A 10 10.42 12.35 -20.67
C PHE A 10 9.67 12.63 -19.37
N GLU A 11 8.63 13.45 -19.48
CA GLU A 11 7.79 13.84 -18.34
C GLU A 11 7.09 12.65 -17.67
N PHE A 12 6.67 11.64 -18.43
CA PHE A 12 6.07 10.43 -17.87
C PHE A 12 7.07 9.68 -16.98
N LEU A 13 8.33 9.55 -17.41
CA LEU A 13 9.38 8.83 -16.67
C LEU A 13 9.75 9.58 -15.39
N LYS A 14 9.77 10.91 -15.46
CA LYS A 14 9.92 11.78 -14.29
C LYS A 14 8.78 11.57 -13.29
N ASN A 15 7.52 11.66 -13.74
CA ASN A 15 6.36 11.48 -12.87
C ASN A 15 6.33 10.08 -12.23
N ALA A 16 6.66 9.06 -13.02
CA ALA A 16 6.80 7.68 -12.57
C ALA A 16 7.76 7.52 -11.40
N PHE A 17 8.94 8.14 -11.54
CA PHE A 17 10.02 8.04 -10.56
C PHE A 17 9.65 8.75 -9.26
N PHE A 18 9.09 9.96 -9.34
CA PHE A 18 8.61 10.65 -8.14
C PHE A 18 7.44 9.91 -7.49
N ALA A 19 6.51 9.40 -8.30
CA ALA A 19 5.38 8.63 -7.79
C ALA A 19 5.83 7.34 -7.09
N SER A 20 6.78 6.58 -7.64
CA SER A 20 7.27 5.34 -7.02
C SER A 20 7.95 5.60 -5.68
N ILE A 21 8.71 6.69 -5.55
CA ILE A 21 9.31 7.13 -4.28
C ILE A 21 8.22 7.52 -3.28
N LEU A 22 7.22 8.31 -3.69
CA LEU A 22 6.14 8.71 -2.80
C LEU A 22 5.31 7.51 -2.33
N VAL A 23 4.98 6.58 -3.23
CA VAL A 23 4.32 5.31 -2.90
C VAL A 23 5.17 4.52 -1.91
N SER A 24 6.48 4.42 -2.14
CA SER A 24 7.41 3.71 -1.26
C SER A 24 7.39 4.26 0.16
N ILE A 25 7.44 5.58 0.32
CA ILE A 25 7.40 6.24 1.63
C ILE A 25 6.03 6.02 2.29
N LEU A 26 4.95 6.27 1.56
CA LEU A 26 3.58 6.17 2.07
C LEU A 26 3.28 4.77 2.58
N THR A 27 3.52 3.76 1.75
CA THR A 27 3.27 2.35 2.08
C THR A 27 4.23 1.83 3.14
N ALA A 28 5.50 2.23 3.13
CA ALA A 28 6.47 1.82 4.15
C ALA A 28 6.09 2.28 5.56
N LEU A 29 5.54 3.50 5.71
CA LEU A 29 5.05 3.98 7.01
C LEU A 29 4.01 3.00 7.59
N PHE A 30 2.96 2.73 6.82
CA PHE A 30 1.90 1.83 7.25
C PHE A 30 2.33 0.36 7.35
N SER A 31 3.29 -0.08 6.53
CA SER A 31 3.78 -1.46 6.52
C SER A 31 4.27 -1.93 7.89
N THR A 32 4.85 -1.03 8.69
CA THR A 32 5.32 -1.36 10.03
C THR A 32 4.18 -1.74 10.96
N VAL A 33 3.09 -0.99 10.92
CA VAL A 33 1.88 -1.28 11.70
C VAL A 33 1.22 -2.56 11.18
N VAL A 34 1.13 -2.73 9.86
CA VAL A 34 0.56 -3.93 9.22
C VAL A 34 1.25 -5.21 9.70
N VAL A 35 2.59 -5.24 9.67
CA VAL A 35 3.40 -6.40 10.06
C VAL A 35 3.40 -6.64 11.58
N LEU A 36 3.40 -5.59 12.39
CA LEU A 36 3.35 -5.76 13.85
C LEU A 36 1.97 -6.22 14.34
N ARG A 37 0.90 -5.76 13.69
CA ARG A 37 -0.49 -6.11 13.98
C ARG A 37 -0.99 -7.39 13.32
N LYS A 38 -0.21 -7.99 12.42
CA LYS A 38 -0.58 -9.19 11.66
C LYS A 38 -1.86 -9.03 10.82
N ILE A 39 -1.98 -7.87 10.19
CA ILE A 39 -3.10 -7.54 9.29
C ILE A 39 -2.63 -7.48 7.83
N GLU A 40 -1.72 -8.36 7.43
CA GLU A 40 -1.01 -8.32 6.14
C GLU A 40 -1.95 -8.36 4.93
N PHE A 41 -3.11 -9.01 5.05
CA PHE A 41 -4.09 -9.11 3.96
C PHE A 41 -4.91 -7.83 3.72
N ILE A 42 -4.80 -6.81 4.59
CA ILE A 42 -5.56 -5.56 4.43
C ILE A 42 -5.27 -4.89 3.08
N GLY A 43 -4.04 -5.03 2.60
CA GLY A 43 -3.58 -4.53 1.31
C GLY A 43 -4.42 -5.07 0.15
N ASP A 44 -4.52 -6.38 0.10
CA ASP A 44 -5.21 -7.10 -0.96
C ASP A 44 -6.72 -6.87 -0.89
N GLY A 45 -7.27 -6.91 0.33
CA GLY A 45 -8.68 -6.64 0.59
C GLY A 45 -9.12 -5.23 0.15
N ALA A 46 -8.37 -4.20 0.54
CA ALA A 46 -8.71 -2.82 0.18
C ALA A 46 -8.51 -2.55 -1.32
N ALA A 47 -7.52 -3.19 -1.97
CA ALA A 47 -7.39 -3.15 -3.42
C ALA A 47 -8.63 -3.73 -4.10
N HIS A 48 -9.10 -4.90 -3.69
CA HIS A 48 -10.28 -5.55 -4.28
C HIS A 48 -11.58 -4.79 -3.97
N ALA A 49 -11.67 -4.17 -2.79
CA ALA A 49 -12.74 -3.21 -2.48
C ALA A 49 -12.72 -2.02 -3.45
N SER A 50 -11.55 -1.45 -3.70
CA SER A 50 -11.41 -0.34 -4.64
C SER A 50 -11.77 -0.73 -6.08
N PHE A 51 -11.50 -1.98 -6.49
CA PHE A 51 -11.98 -2.52 -7.78
C PHE A 51 -13.51 -2.54 -7.86
N GLY A 52 -14.19 -3.01 -6.81
CA GLY A 52 -15.64 -2.97 -6.73
C GLY A 52 -16.20 -1.55 -6.83
N GLY A 53 -15.59 -0.58 -6.14
CA GLY A 53 -15.96 0.83 -6.25
C GLY A 53 -15.67 1.44 -7.63
N LEU A 54 -14.54 1.11 -8.24
CA LEU A 54 -14.15 1.57 -9.57
C LEU A 54 -15.15 1.09 -10.63
N ALA A 55 -15.55 -0.19 -10.55
CA ALA A 55 -16.59 -0.77 -11.40
C ALA A 55 -17.95 -0.09 -11.21
N LEU A 56 -18.33 0.20 -9.97
CA LEU A 56 -19.57 0.95 -9.67
C LEU A 56 -19.51 2.35 -10.27
N GLY A 57 -18.37 3.05 -10.14
CA GLY A 57 -18.15 4.37 -10.73
C GLY A 57 -18.36 4.40 -12.24
N PHE A 58 -17.84 3.39 -12.95
CA PHE A 58 -18.08 3.23 -14.39
C PHE A 58 -19.55 3.02 -14.73
N LEU A 59 -20.25 2.21 -13.94
CA LEU A 59 -21.66 1.91 -14.17
C LEU A 59 -22.56 3.16 -14.03
N ILE A 60 -22.29 4.01 -13.03
CA ILE A 60 -23.12 5.20 -12.74
C ILE A 60 -22.61 6.48 -13.41
N GLY A 61 -21.46 6.44 -14.08
CA GLY A 61 -20.87 7.60 -14.77
C GLY A 61 -20.27 8.66 -13.83
N ILE A 62 -19.94 8.31 -12.59
CA ILE A 62 -19.23 9.18 -11.63
C ILE A 62 -17.72 8.90 -11.71
N SER A 63 -16.88 9.84 -11.26
CA SER A 63 -15.43 9.66 -11.12
C SER A 63 -15.09 8.32 -10.43
N SER A 64 -14.56 7.36 -11.19
CA SER A 64 -14.27 6.02 -10.70
C SER A 64 -13.24 6.02 -9.58
N THR A 65 -12.27 6.94 -9.61
CA THR A 65 -11.27 7.11 -8.54
C THR A 65 -11.92 7.50 -7.22
N LEU A 66 -12.92 8.39 -7.26
CA LEU A 66 -13.64 8.83 -6.05
C LEU A 66 -14.46 7.69 -5.46
N VAL A 67 -15.20 6.96 -6.30
CA VAL A 67 -16.02 5.83 -5.85
C VAL A 67 -15.14 4.67 -5.34
N ALA A 68 -14.00 4.43 -5.97
CA ALA A 68 -12.99 3.47 -5.49
C ALA A 68 -12.45 3.86 -4.10
N ALA A 69 -12.15 5.14 -3.88
CA ALA A 69 -11.71 5.64 -2.57
C ALA A 69 -12.79 5.47 -1.51
N ILE A 70 -14.05 5.83 -1.81
CA ILE A 70 -15.18 5.67 -0.90
C ILE A 70 -15.37 4.19 -0.55
N SER A 71 -15.29 3.29 -1.54
CA SER A 71 -15.44 1.85 -1.33
C SER A 71 -14.32 1.28 -0.45
N ALA A 72 -13.07 1.67 -0.67
CA ALA A 72 -11.94 1.23 0.16
C ALA A 72 -12.01 1.76 1.59
N VAL A 73 -12.52 2.99 1.79
CA VAL A 73 -12.77 3.55 3.12
C VAL A 73 -13.93 2.82 3.80
N ALA A 74 -15.03 2.56 3.09
CA ALA A 74 -16.14 1.77 3.61
C ALA A 74 -15.67 0.38 4.05
N PHE A 75 -14.84 -0.28 3.24
CA PHE A 75 -14.20 -1.56 3.56
C PHE A 75 -13.38 -1.49 4.86
N ALA A 76 -12.51 -0.48 5.01
CA ALA A 76 -11.73 -0.28 6.24
C ALA A 76 -12.61 -0.04 7.47
N ILE A 77 -13.68 0.75 7.33
CA ILE A 77 -14.64 1.03 8.40
C ILE A 77 -15.39 -0.26 8.79
N THR A 78 -15.83 -1.05 7.82
CA THR A 78 -16.51 -2.32 8.06
C THR A 78 -15.60 -3.28 8.82
N ILE A 79 -14.34 -3.45 8.38
CA ILE A 79 -13.38 -4.28 9.12
C ILE A 79 -13.24 -3.79 10.54
N SER A 80 -12.97 -2.49 10.72
CA SER A 80 -12.77 -1.88 12.03
C SER A 80 -13.97 -2.05 12.96
N TYR A 81 -15.19 -1.91 12.44
CA TYR A 81 -16.42 -2.03 13.22
C TYR A 81 -16.63 -3.47 13.73
N PHE A 82 -16.40 -4.47 12.88
CA PHE A 82 -16.62 -5.87 13.24
C PHE A 82 -15.45 -6.46 14.04
N SER A 83 -14.21 -6.04 13.79
CA SER A 83 -13.02 -6.52 14.51
C SER A 83 -12.94 -5.98 15.94
N GLN A 84 -13.39 -4.73 16.19
CA GLN A 84 -13.29 -4.10 17.51
C GLN A 84 -14.07 -4.84 18.60
N LYS A 85 -15.17 -5.51 18.25
CA LYS A 85 -15.95 -6.33 19.19
C LYS A 85 -15.33 -7.70 19.45
N ARG A 86 -14.17 -8.01 18.84
CA ARG A 86 -13.37 -9.25 18.98
C ARG A 86 -14.12 -10.55 18.69
N ARG A 87 -15.25 -10.46 17.98
CA ARG A 87 -16.03 -11.64 17.54
C ARG A 87 -15.48 -12.25 16.26
N VAL A 88 -14.86 -11.44 15.41
CA VAL A 88 -14.27 -11.84 14.13
C VAL A 88 -12.90 -11.17 14.03
N SER A 89 -11.88 -11.92 13.60
CA SER A 89 -10.55 -11.35 13.39
C SER A 89 -10.53 -10.42 12.17
N GLU A 90 -9.61 -9.46 12.15
CA GLU A 90 -9.40 -8.57 11.01
C GLU A 90 -9.18 -9.37 9.71
N ASN A 91 -8.29 -10.37 9.74
CA ASN A 91 -8.00 -11.22 8.58
C ASN A 91 -9.21 -12.04 8.11
N SER A 92 -10.04 -12.51 9.04
CA SER A 92 -11.30 -13.19 8.67
C SER A 92 -12.27 -12.23 8.00
N MET A 93 -12.40 -11.00 8.50
CA MET A 93 -13.29 -10.00 7.90
C MET A 93 -12.80 -9.55 6.52
N ILE A 94 -11.49 -9.36 6.37
CA ILE A 94 -10.85 -9.14 5.07
C ILE A 94 -11.18 -10.28 4.10
N GLY A 95 -11.01 -11.54 4.54
CA GLY A 95 -11.30 -12.72 3.72
C GLY A 95 -12.77 -12.89 3.33
N ILE A 96 -13.71 -12.30 4.07
CA ILE A 96 -15.14 -12.28 3.72
C ILE A 96 -15.45 -11.14 2.74
N LEU A 97 -14.92 -9.95 3.01
CA LEU A 97 -15.24 -8.76 2.23
C LEU A 97 -14.53 -8.73 0.88
N LEU A 98 -13.32 -9.29 0.77
CA LEU A 98 -12.56 -9.38 -0.48
C LEU A 98 -13.35 -10.07 -1.61
N PRO A 99 -13.83 -11.33 -1.45
CA PRO A 99 -14.59 -11.99 -2.52
C PRO A 99 -15.94 -11.31 -2.79
N LEU A 100 -16.57 -10.72 -1.77
CA LEU A 100 -17.79 -9.91 -1.94
C LEU A 100 -17.53 -8.70 -2.84
N SER A 101 -16.47 -7.93 -2.57
CA SER A 101 -16.11 -6.75 -3.36
C SER A 101 -15.75 -7.11 -4.80
N MET A 102 -15.03 -8.22 -5.01
CA MET A 102 -14.76 -8.74 -6.35
C MET A 102 -16.03 -9.15 -7.09
N ALA A 103 -16.91 -9.92 -6.45
CA ALA A 103 -18.17 -10.35 -7.05
C ALA A 103 -19.02 -9.13 -7.45
N LEU A 104 -19.14 -8.14 -6.57
CA LEU A 104 -19.82 -6.88 -6.86
C LEU A 104 -19.18 -6.14 -8.04
N GLY A 105 -17.85 -6.04 -8.07
CA GLY A 105 -17.14 -5.40 -9.18
C GLY A 105 -17.42 -6.07 -10.53
N VAL A 106 -17.37 -7.39 -10.58
CA VAL A 106 -17.70 -8.16 -11.81
C VAL A 106 -19.16 -7.97 -12.21
N ILE A 107 -20.08 -7.98 -11.25
CA ILE A 107 -21.51 -7.72 -11.51
C ILE A 107 -21.72 -6.31 -12.06
N PHE A 108 -21.10 -5.28 -11.48
CA PHE A 108 -21.25 -3.91 -11.98
C PHE A 108 -20.68 -3.75 -13.39
N LEU A 109 -19.50 -4.34 -13.65
CA LEU A 109 -18.89 -4.31 -14.99
C LEU A 109 -19.72 -5.03 -16.06
N SER A 110 -20.44 -6.10 -15.71
CA SER A 110 -21.28 -6.81 -16.69
C SER A 110 -22.43 -5.95 -17.23
N PHE A 111 -22.82 -4.90 -16.49
CA PHE A 111 -23.81 -3.92 -16.93
C PHE A 111 -23.22 -2.72 -17.69
N VAL A 112 -21.89 -2.54 -17.66
CA VAL A 112 -21.22 -1.46 -18.39
C VAL A 112 -21.14 -1.83 -19.88
N LYS A 113 -21.80 -1.05 -20.74
CA LYS A 113 -21.80 -1.27 -22.19
C LYS A 113 -20.63 -0.54 -22.85
N GLY A 114 -19.88 -1.24 -23.72
CA GLY A 114 -18.89 -0.63 -24.62
C GLY A 114 -17.54 -0.25 -23.99
N TYR A 115 -17.28 -0.60 -22.74
CA TYR A 115 -16.00 -0.37 -22.07
C TYR A 115 -15.50 -1.64 -21.38
N THR A 116 -14.30 -2.10 -21.75
CA THR A 116 -13.59 -3.17 -21.07
C THR A 116 -12.46 -2.57 -20.22
N PRO A 117 -12.58 -2.56 -18.89
CA PRO A 117 -11.49 -2.08 -18.04
C PRO A 117 -10.23 -2.90 -18.28
N ASP A 118 -9.08 -2.23 -18.35
CA ASP A 118 -7.78 -2.89 -18.44
C ASP A 118 -7.38 -3.44 -17.06
N VAL A 119 -7.81 -4.67 -16.79
CA VAL A 119 -7.50 -5.40 -15.56
C VAL A 119 -5.99 -5.60 -15.40
N MET A 120 -5.24 -5.75 -16.49
CA MET A 120 -3.79 -5.95 -16.43
C MET A 120 -3.08 -4.68 -15.97
N SER A 121 -3.48 -3.51 -16.48
CA SER A 121 -2.99 -2.21 -15.97
C SER A 121 -3.34 -2.00 -14.50
N TYR A 122 -4.43 -2.57 -14.01
CA TYR A 122 -4.80 -2.49 -12.59
C TYR A 122 -3.95 -3.43 -11.70
N LEU A 123 -3.62 -4.63 -12.18
CA LEU A 123 -2.78 -5.59 -11.47
C LEU A 123 -1.31 -5.17 -11.40
N PHE A 124 -0.75 -4.71 -12.53
CA PHE A 124 0.69 -4.41 -12.69
C PHE A 124 1.02 -2.91 -12.68
N GLY A 125 0.00 -2.05 -12.66
CA GLY A 125 0.15 -0.61 -12.76
C GLY A 125 0.45 -0.17 -14.20
N ASN A 126 0.28 1.12 -14.47
CA ASN A 126 0.71 1.69 -15.74
C ASN A 126 1.39 3.03 -15.52
N ILE A 127 2.72 3.01 -15.63
CA ILE A 127 3.57 4.17 -15.45
C ILE A 127 3.28 5.29 -16.47
N LEU A 128 2.80 4.96 -17.66
CA LEU A 128 2.47 5.94 -18.68
C LEU A 128 1.22 6.76 -18.32
N LEU A 129 0.35 6.24 -17.44
CA LEU A 129 -0.90 6.88 -17.02
C LEU A 129 -0.73 7.80 -15.80
N VAL A 130 0.51 7.99 -15.32
CA VAL A 130 0.80 8.79 -14.12
C VAL A 130 0.79 10.28 -14.47
N SER A 131 -0.25 10.98 -14.00
CA SER A 131 -0.40 12.41 -14.19
C SER A 131 0.25 13.20 -13.05
N LYS A 132 0.47 14.51 -13.26
CA LYS A 132 0.90 15.44 -12.19
C LYS A 132 -0.08 15.46 -11.02
N ALA A 133 -1.38 15.34 -11.30
CA ALA A 133 -2.41 15.31 -10.28
C ALA A 133 -2.26 14.08 -9.37
N ASP A 134 -1.88 12.92 -9.94
CA ASP A 134 -1.63 11.70 -9.18
C ASP A 134 -0.40 11.87 -8.26
N VAL A 135 0.67 12.49 -8.75
CA VAL A 135 1.87 12.80 -7.95
C VAL A 135 1.55 13.77 -6.79
N VAL A 136 0.77 14.82 -7.06
CA VAL A 136 0.35 15.78 -6.03
C VAL A 136 -0.54 15.12 -4.99
N LEU A 137 -1.48 14.27 -5.40
CA LEU A 137 -2.33 13.49 -4.49
C LEU A 137 -1.49 12.60 -3.57
N LEU A 138 -0.53 11.86 -4.13
CA LEU A 138 0.41 11.05 -3.34
C LEU A 138 1.23 11.90 -2.37
N LEU A 139 1.73 13.05 -2.80
CA LEU A 139 2.49 13.96 -1.95
C LEU A 139 1.65 14.43 -0.76
N ILE A 140 0.39 14.82 -1.00
CA ILE A 140 -0.55 15.22 0.06
C ILE A 140 -0.77 14.06 1.04
N LEU A 141 -1.00 12.84 0.54
CA LEU A 141 -1.19 11.66 1.39
C LEU A 141 0.07 11.31 2.18
N VAL A 142 1.26 11.44 1.61
CA VAL A 142 2.54 11.27 2.31
C VAL A 142 2.65 12.29 3.44
N VAL A 143 2.38 13.56 3.18
CA VAL A 143 2.44 14.61 4.20
C VAL A 143 1.44 14.32 5.33
N ILE A 144 0.20 13.96 5.00
CA ILE A 144 -0.82 13.59 6.00
C ILE A 144 -0.37 12.37 6.81
N ALA A 145 0.16 11.33 6.16
CA ALA A 145 0.64 10.13 6.84
C ALA A 145 1.83 10.44 7.76
N VAL A 146 2.81 11.22 7.30
CA VAL A 146 3.95 11.65 8.13
C VAL A 146 3.49 12.46 9.33
N LEU A 147 2.55 13.40 9.14
CA LEU A 147 1.95 14.17 10.23
C LEU A 147 1.18 13.28 11.20
N PHE A 148 0.40 12.32 10.71
CA PHE A 148 -0.30 11.36 11.56
C PHE A 148 0.67 10.52 12.39
N PHE A 149 1.72 9.97 11.77
CA PHE A 149 2.74 9.17 12.45
C PHE A 149 3.59 9.99 13.43
N SER A 150 3.80 11.28 13.18
CA SER A 150 4.55 12.14 14.08
C SER A 150 3.71 12.61 15.28
N LEU A 151 2.46 13.02 15.05
CA LEU A 151 1.53 13.47 16.09
C LEU A 151 1.08 12.33 17.01
N PHE A 152 0.76 11.17 16.44
CA PHE A 152 0.27 9.99 17.19
C PHE A 152 1.36 8.93 17.39
N HIS A 153 2.63 9.32 17.38
CA HIS A 153 3.76 8.39 17.46
C HIS A 153 3.63 7.42 18.63
N ARG A 154 3.35 7.94 19.83
CA ARG A 154 3.29 7.14 21.07
C ARG A 154 2.13 6.14 21.02
N GLU A 155 0.98 6.59 20.57
CA GLU A 155 -0.25 5.82 20.45
C GLU A 155 -0.10 4.71 19.40
N ILE A 156 0.49 5.03 18.24
CA ILE A 156 0.76 4.05 17.18
C ILE A 156 1.74 3.00 17.66
N VAL A 157 2.80 3.37 18.39
CA VAL A 157 3.76 2.41 18.95
C VAL A 157 3.05 1.46 19.90
N TYR A 158 2.31 1.98 20.90
CA TYR A 158 1.60 1.10 21.84
C TYR A 158 0.59 0.20 21.15
N TYR A 159 -0.22 0.77 20.26
CA TYR A 159 -1.20 0.02 19.49
C TYR A 159 -0.58 -1.10 18.66
N SER A 160 0.58 -0.84 18.03
CA SER A 160 1.28 -1.78 17.16
C SER A 160 1.83 -2.99 17.90
N PHE A 161 2.31 -2.82 19.14
CA PHE A 161 2.87 -3.93 19.93
C PHE A 161 1.81 -4.68 20.73
N ASP A 162 0.94 -3.97 21.45
CA ASP A 162 -0.13 -4.58 22.24
C ASP A 162 -1.27 -3.59 22.46
N GLU A 163 -2.39 -3.82 21.79
CA GLU A 163 -3.59 -2.99 21.94
C GLU A 163 -4.22 -3.11 23.34
N LYS A 164 -4.19 -4.28 24.00
CA LYS A 164 -4.74 -4.40 25.36
C LYS A 164 -3.92 -3.54 26.32
N MET A 165 -2.60 -3.60 26.21
CA MET A 165 -1.68 -2.78 26.98
C MET A 165 -1.88 -1.28 26.66
N ALA A 166 -1.96 -0.91 25.39
CA ALA A 166 -2.22 0.47 24.96
C ALA A 166 -3.50 1.04 25.60
N LYS A 167 -4.58 0.24 25.61
CA LYS A 167 -5.86 0.62 26.20
C LYS A 167 -5.76 0.82 27.72
N HIS A 168 -4.94 0.01 28.40
CA HIS A 168 -4.66 0.18 29.82
C HIS A 168 -3.87 1.48 30.10
N PHE A 169 -2.97 1.89 29.20
CA PHE A 169 -2.26 3.17 29.29
C PHE A 169 -3.08 4.39 28.81
N GLY A 170 -4.39 4.25 28.64
CA GLY A 170 -5.29 5.35 28.28
C GLY A 170 -5.30 5.73 26.80
N VAL A 171 -4.67 4.94 25.92
CA VAL A 171 -4.71 5.18 24.48
C VAL A 171 -6.11 4.87 23.94
N ASN A 172 -6.69 5.79 23.16
CA ASN A 172 -7.90 5.53 22.39
C ASN A 172 -7.58 4.61 21.20
N THR A 173 -7.46 3.31 21.47
CA THR A 173 -7.07 2.31 20.46
C THR A 173 -8.08 2.21 19.32
N GLY A 174 -9.35 2.53 19.57
CA GLY A 174 -10.38 2.56 18.53
C GLY A 174 -10.08 3.61 17.46
N PHE A 175 -9.78 4.84 17.90
CA PHE A 175 -9.43 5.93 16.98
C PHE A 175 -8.18 5.59 16.14
N ILE A 176 -7.13 5.07 16.77
CA ILE A 176 -5.89 4.68 16.07
C ILE A 176 -6.15 3.54 15.09
N HIS A 177 -6.94 2.53 15.48
CA HIS A 177 -7.31 1.42 14.60
C HIS A 177 -8.04 1.90 13.34
N TYR A 178 -9.10 2.70 13.49
CA TYR A 178 -9.83 3.26 12.34
C TYR A 178 -8.91 4.11 11.47
N SER A 179 -8.10 4.98 12.08
CA SER A 179 -7.22 5.90 11.34
C SER A 179 -6.15 5.16 10.52
N VAL A 180 -5.57 4.11 11.10
CA VAL A 180 -4.59 3.26 10.41
C VAL A 180 -5.24 2.50 9.25
N LEU A 181 -6.38 1.84 9.47
CA LEU A 181 -7.03 1.07 8.41
C LEU A 181 -7.52 1.97 7.26
N ILE A 182 -8.08 3.15 7.58
CA ILE A 182 -8.49 4.14 6.58
C ILE A 182 -7.27 4.68 5.83
N GLY A 183 -6.19 5.03 6.54
CA GLY A 183 -4.94 5.50 5.95
C GLY A 183 -4.33 4.49 4.99
N ILE A 184 -4.32 3.21 5.35
CA ILE A 184 -3.89 2.10 4.48
C ILE A 184 -4.78 2.03 3.24
N SER A 185 -6.10 1.99 3.39
CA SER A 185 -7.03 1.93 2.25
C SER A 185 -6.86 3.08 1.27
N LEU A 186 -6.75 4.32 1.76
CA LEU A 186 -6.52 5.50 0.91
C LEU A 186 -5.17 5.44 0.22
N SER A 187 -4.13 4.98 0.92
CA SER A 187 -2.79 4.79 0.34
C SER A 187 -2.82 3.78 -0.79
N ILE A 188 -3.57 2.69 -0.64
CA ILE A 188 -3.71 1.66 -1.67
C ILE A 188 -4.41 2.24 -2.89
N VAL A 189 -5.57 2.88 -2.73
CA VAL A 189 -6.34 3.46 -3.85
C VAL A 189 -5.49 4.44 -4.66
N ALA A 190 -4.75 5.32 -3.97
CA ALA A 190 -3.88 6.31 -4.63
C ALA A 190 -2.67 5.67 -5.34
N SER A 191 -2.20 4.53 -4.84
CA SER A 191 -0.99 3.87 -5.36
C SER A 191 -1.29 2.84 -6.46
N VAL A 192 -2.46 2.21 -6.47
CA VAL A 192 -2.77 1.07 -7.37
C VAL A 192 -2.70 1.47 -8.83
N LYS A 193 -3.15 2.66 -9.22
CA LYS A 193 -3.07 3.13 -10.62
C LYS A 193 -1.62 3.20 -11.13
N ILE A 194 -0.68 3.47 -10.23
CA ILE A 194 0.73 3.76 -10.53
C ILE A 194 1.55 2.50 -10.44
N ALA A 195 1.45 1.81 -9.30
CA ALA A 195 2.28 0.68 -8.93
C ALA A 195 1.63 -0.67 -9.25
N GLY A 196 0.30 -0.72 -9.38
CA GLY A 196 -0.47 -1.96 -9.47
C GLY A 196 -0.71 -2.59 -8.10
N ILE A 197 -1.75 -3.42 -8.00
CA ILE A 197 -2.11 -4.10 -6.74
C ILE A 197 -0.94 -4.94 -6.21
N ILE A 198 -0.27 -5.68 -7.10
CA ILE A 198 0.79 -6.64 -6.71
C ILE A 198 1.96 -5.92 -6.03
N LEU A 199 2.37 -4.77 -6.59
CA LEU A 199 3.46 -4.00 -6.00
C LEU A 199 3.04 -3.32 -4.69
N VAL A 200 1.82 -2.78 -4.61
CA VAL A 200 1.32 -2.13 -3.39
C VAL A 200 1.23 -3.12 -2.23
N THR A 201 0.74 -4.35 -2.47
CA THR A 201 0.69 -5.39 -1.43
C THR A 201 2.09 -5.83 -1.02
N ALA A 202 3.03 -5.96 -1.96
CA ALA A 202 4.44 -6.23 -1.65
C ALA A 202 5.06 -5.13 -0.77
N PHE A 203 4.81 -3.85 -1.06
CA PHE A 203 5.30 -2.75 -0.25
C PHE A 203 4.68 -2.68 1.15
N LEU A 204 3.44 -3.12 1.32
CA LEU A 204 2.78 -3.12 2.62
C LEU A 204 3.31 -4.19 3.58
N VAL A 205 4.05 -5.19 3.08
CA VAL A 205 4.50 -6.32 3.90
C VAL A 205 6.02 -6.46 3.88
N THR A 206 6.63 -6.60 2.71
CA THR A 206 8.05 -6.99 2.56
C THR A 206 9.03 -6.01 3.22
N PRO A 207 8.93 -4.68 3.04
CA PRO A 207 9.87 -3.72 3.63
C PRO A 207 9.88 -3.77 5.17
N ALA A 208 8.70 -3.77 5.80
CA ALA A 208 8.61 -3.87 7.25
C ALA A 208 9.01 -5.24 7.78
N ALA A 209 8.62 -6.33 7.11
CA ALA A 209 9.03 -7.68 7.50
C ALA A 209 10.55 -7.82 7.46
N THR A 210 11.19 -7.25 6.44
CA THR A 210 12.65 -7.22 6.29
C THR A 210 13.30 -6.32 7.33
N ALA A 211 12.78 -5.11 7.52
CA ALA A 211 13.27 -4.16 8.52
C ALA A 211 13.21 -4.71 9.95
N LYS A 212 12.18 -5.52 10.26
CA LYS A 212 12.00 -6.17 11.57
C LYS A 212 13.13 -7.15 11.90
N LEU A 213 13.84 -7.69 10.91
CA LEU A 213 15.00 -8.58 11.14
C LEU A 213 16.21 -7.81 11.71
N MET A 214 16.32 -6.51 11.41
CA MET A 214 17.47 -5.67 11.77
C MET A 214 17.15 -4.66 12.86
N ALA A 215 15.92 -4.14 12.90
CA ALA A 215 15.54 -3.04 13.77
C ALA A 215 15.35 -3.48 15.21
N LYS A 216 15.88 -2.68 16.14
CA LYS A 216 15.69 -2.86 17.60
C LYS A 216 14.62 -1.95 18.19
N THR A 217 14.19 -0.93 17.45
CA THR A 217 13.21 0.07 17.88
C THR A 217 12.17 0.29 16.79
N PHE A 218 10.97 0.75 17.16
CA PHE A 218 9.90 1.05 16.20
C PHE A 218 10.35 2.10 15.17
N LYS A 219 10.96 3.20 15.65
CA LYS A 219 11.50 4.24 14.76
C LYS A 219 12.55 3.67 13.81
N GLY A 220 13.44 2.80 14.30
CA GLY A 220 14.41 2.10 13.45
C GLY A 220 13.73 1.23 12.39
N MET A 221 12.67 0.52 12.76
CA MET A 221 11.91 -0.32 11.82
C MET A 221 11.26 0.51 10.72
N VAL A 222 10.67 1.67 11.06
CA VAL A 222 10.10 2.60 10.08
C VAL A 222 11.18 3.14 9.15
N THR A 223 12.31 3.61 9.68
CA THR A 223 13.38 4.17 8.85
C THR A 223 14.00 3.13 7.91
N PHE A 224 14.21 1.90 8.40
CA PHE A 224 14.70 0.81 7.55
C PHE A 224 13.68 0.42 6.49
N ALA A 225 12.39 0.32 6.84
CA ALA A 225 11.34 0.00 5.87
C ALA A 225 11.27 1.05 4.75
N ILE A 226 11.33 2.34 5.07
CA ILE A 226 11.36 3.42 4.07
C ILE A 226 12.61 3.31 3.19
N GLY A 227 13.79 3.09 3.79
CA GLY A 227 15.05 2.96 3.06
C GLY A 227 15.04 1.78 2.08
N LEU A 228 14.53 0.63 2.51
CA LEU A 228 14.38 -0.56 1.67
C LEU A 228 13.38 -0.32 0.53
N SER A 229 12.20 0.24 0.82
CA SER A 229 11.23 0.54 -0.23
C SER A 229 11.77 1.50 -1.29
N ILE A 230 12.49 2.55 -0.89
CA ILE A 230 13.12 3.49 -1.83
C ILE A 230 14.23 2.81 -2.63
N GLY A 231 15.09 2.01 -1.97
CA GLY A 231 16.15 1.24 -2.61
C GLY A 231 15.59 0.29 -3.68
N ALA A 232 14.58 -0.49 -3.33
CA ALA A 232 13.92 -1.41 -4.24
C ALA A 232 13.21 -0.68 -5.40
N SER A 233 12.55 0.45 -5.14
CA SER A 233 11.97 1.28 -6.20
C SER A 233 13.02 1.78 -7.18
N PHE A 234 14.14 2.28 -6.68
CA PHE A 234 15.22 2.80 -7.50
C PHE A 234 15.86 1.70 -8.36
N CYS A 235 16.28 0.60 -7.71
CA CYS A 235 16.89 -0.55 -8.39
C CYS A 235 15.91 -1.20 -9.37
N GLY A 236 14.67 -1.42 -8.96
CA GLY A 236 13.62 -2.02 -9.77
C GLY A 236 13.25 -1.19 -10.99
N MET A 237 13.16 0.15 -10.86
CA MET A 237 12.92 1.03 -12.01
C MET A 237 14.06 1.03 -13.03
N ILE A 238 15.32 1.06 -12.56
CA ILE A 238 16.48 1.00 -13.44
C ILE A 238 16.50 -0.34 -14.18
N LEU A 239 16.27 -1.43 -13.46
CA LEU A 239 16.20 -2.78 -14.04
C LEU A 239 15.08 -2.87 -15.08
N ALA A 240 13.90 -2.34 -14.75
CA ALA A 240 12.75 -2.32 -15.65
C ALA A 240 13.02 -1.58 -16.96
N TYR A 241 13.69 -0.42 -16.87
CA TYR A 241 14.06 0.39 -18.02
C TYR A 241 15.03 -0.35 -18.96
N TYR A 242 16.09 -0.97 -18.44
CA TYR A 242 17.08 -1.66 -19.28
C TYR A 242 16.59 -3.01 -19.81
N LEU A 243 15.79 -3.74 -19.03
CA LEU A 243 15.29 -5.06 -19.43
C LEU A 243 13.94 -5.00 -20.18
N ASN A 244 13.33 -3.83 -20.34
CA ASN A 244 11.99 -3.65 -20.92
C ASN A 244 10.93 -4.56 -20.27
N ILE A 245 10.97 -4.68 -18.94
CA ILE A 245 9.98 -5.46 -18.16
C ILE A 245 9.04 -4.53 -17.38
N PRO A 246 7.86 -5.01 -16.96
CA PRO A 246 6.95 -4.24 -16.14
C PRO A 246 7.63 -3.74 -14.85
N PRO A 247 7.60 -2.43 -14.58
CA PRO A 247 8.30 -1.83 -13.45
C PRO A 247 7.76 -2.30 -12.10
N GLY A 248 6.45 -2.53 -11.99
CA GLY A 248 5.84 -3.12 -10.81
C GLY A 248 6.48 -4.45 -10.43
N SER A 249 6.58 -5.37 -11.40
CA SER A 249 7.18 -6.69 -11.22
C SER A 249 8.68 -6.60 -10.86
N ALA A 250 9.44 -5.73 -11.53
CA ALA A 250 10.86 -5.55 -11.26
C ALA A 250 11.13 -5.07 -9.82
N ILE A 251 10.30 -4.15 -9.31
CA ILE A 251 10.43 -3.65 -7.93
C ILE A 251 10.07 -4.75 -6.92
N VAL A 252 9.06 -5.58 -7.18
CA VAL A 252 8.73 -6.72 -6.31
C VAL A 252 9.91 -7.70 -6.23
N VAL A 253 10.56 -8.00 -7.36
CA VAL A 253 11.76 -8.84 -7.38
C VAL A 253 12.89 -8.19 -6.58
N ALA A 254 13.11 -6.88 -6.72
CA ALA A 254 14.11 -6.14 -5.95
C ALA A 254 13.85 -6.23 -4.43
N LEU A 255 12.60 -6.02 -3.99
CA LEU A 255 12.19 -6.17 -2.58
C LEU A 255 12.49 -7.58 -2.04
N PHE A 256 12.22 -8.62 -2.85
CA PHE A 256 12.48 -10.00 -2.45
C PHE A 256 13.98 -10.30 -2.36
N VAL A 257 14.78 -9.79 -3.28
CA VAL A 257 16.25 -9.90 -3.24
C VAL A 257 16.80 -9.20 -2.00
N GLU A 258 16.36 -7.98 -1.69
CA GLU A 258 16.74 -7.26 -0.47
C GLU A 258 16.42 -8.06 0.80
N PHE A 259 15.22 -8.66 0.85
CA PHE A 259 14.83 -9.57 1.93
C PHE A 259 15.80 -10.74 2.09
N LEU A 260 16.12 -11.45 1.00
CA LEU A 260 17.03 -12.61 1.05
C LEU A 260 18.44 -12.23 1.52
N VAL A 261 18.95 -11.10 1.04
CA VAL A 261 20.26 -10.58 1.45
C VAL A 261 20.27 -10.30 2.95
N ILE A 262 19.29 -9.55 3.45
CA ILE A 262 19.20 -9.19 4.88
C ILE A 262 18.97 -10.42 5.77
N TYR A 263 18.12 -11.35 5.32
CA TYR A 263 17.87 -12.60 6.02
C TYR A 263 19.15 -13.43 6.17
N SER A 264 19.93 -13.55 5.10
CA SER A 264 21.20 -14.30 5.10
C SER A 264 22.24 -13.66 6.04
N PHE A 265 22.40 -12.34 6.01
CA PHE A 265 23.30 -11.63 6.93
C PHE A 265 22.88 -11.76 8.40
N THR A 266 21.57 -11.77 8.66
CA THR A 266 21.04 -11.87 10.03
C THR A 266 21.19 -13.29 10.59
N LYS A 267 21.00 -14.31 9.74
CA LYS A 267 21.25 -15.71 10.11
C LYS A 267 22.72 -15.93 10.46
N SER A 268 23.65 -15.39 9.67
CA SER A 268 25.09 -15.51 9.90
C SER A 268 25.58 -14.84 11.19
N LYS A 269 24.86 -13.85 11.74
CA LYS A 269 25.20 -13.23 13.04
C LYS A 269 24.70 -14.02 14.25
N LYS A 270 23.78 -14.97 14.04
CA LYS A 270 23.18 -15.81 15.09
C LYS A 270 23.77 -17.22 15.12
N ALA A 271 24.45 -17.64 14.06
CA ALA A 271 25.25 -18.86 13.99
C ALA A 271 26.67 -18.58 14.51
#